data_AF-A0A1W6Z8X2-F1
#
_entry.id   AF-A0A1W6Z8X2-F1
#
_cell.length_a   1.000
_cell.length_b   1.000
_cell.length_c   1.000
_cell.angle_alpha   90.00
_cell.angle_beta   90.00
_cell.angle_gamma   90.00
#
_symmetry.space_group_name_H-M   'P 1'
#
loop_
_entity.id
_entity.type
_entity.pdbx_description
1 polymer ?
#
loop_
_entity_poly.entity_id
_entity_poly.type
_entity_poly.pdbx_seq_one_letter_code
_entity_poly.pdbx_strand_id
1 'polypeptide(L)'
;MPIDIEKAVSFIGLPCSAPDLDDFLQQSGQKKRLTSKDRPLATVGLDSEAVQMQFTDSYEETHGPARGEGFLFLEDVTVQNGKYEEDVGAFTGTLPYGLRLDMKEADIVRAMGQPSSQGEFLGAHFLNYDAVLPGIDLIFRLDKKTREITFIRFSAMELR
;
A
#
# COMPACT_ATOMS: atom_id res chain seq x y z
N MET A 1 -2.13 14.58 -10.67
CA MET A 1 -3.50 14.03 -10.67
C MET A 1 -3.67 13.34 -9.33
N PRO A 2 -4.79 13.51 -8.61
CA PRO A 2 -5.05 12.76 -7.38
C PRO A 2 -4.94 11.26 -7.63
N ILE A 3 -4.29 10.54 -6.73
CA ILE A 3 -4.15 9.08 -6.83
C ILE A 3 -5.41 8.40 -6.29
N ASP A 4 -5.99 7.52 -7.09
CA ASP A 4 -7.05 6.62 -6.64
C ASP A 4 -6.42 5.35 -6.05
N ILE A 5 -6.49 5.20 -4.72
CA ILE A 5 -5.89 4.06 -4.03
C ILE A 5 -6.65 2.76 -4.29
N GLU A 6 -7.97 2.80 -4.50
CA GLU A 6 -8.72 1.59 -4.85
C GLU A 6 -8.23 1.04 -6.20
N LYS A 7 -8.01 1.93 -7.17
CA LYS A 7 -7.40 1.56 -8.45
C LYS A 7 -5.96 1.05 -8.26
N ALA A 8 -5.13 1.71 -7.45
CA ALA A 8 -3.76 1.26 -7.20
C ALA A 8 -3.71 -0.16 -6.61
N VAL A 9 -4.56 -0.43 -5.62
CA VAL A 9 -4.70 -1.74 -4.96
C VAL A 9 -5.15 -2.82 -5.95
N SER A 10 -6.01 -2.47 -6.91
CA SER A 10 -6.47 -3.40 -7.94
C SER A 10 -5.35 -3.98 -8.82
N PHE A 11 -4.15 -3.37 -8.80
CA PHE A 11 -2.99 -3.88 -9.53
C PHE A 11 -2.11 -4.84 -8.73
N ILE A 12 -2.38 -5.07 -7.44
CA ILE A 12 -1.57 -5.99 -6.62
C ILE A 12 -1.57 -7.39 -7.25
N GLY A 13 -0.39 -8.01 -7.33
CA GLY A 13 -0.11 -9.27 -8.00
C GLY A 13 0.13 -9.17 -9.51
N LEU A 14 -0.03 -7.99 -10.13
CA LEU A 14 0.36 -7.79 -11.54
C LEU A 14 1.85 -7.50 -11.67
N PRO A 15 2.46 -7.93 -12.80
CA PRO A 15 3.84 -7.57 -13.10
C PRO A 15 3.97 -6.07 -13.38
N CYS A 16 5.13 -5.48 -13.09
CA CYS A 16 5.41 -4.07 -13.37
C CYS A 16 5.34 -3.71 -14.87
N SER A 17 5.32 -4.71 -15.76
CA SER A 17 5.15 -4.56 -17.21
C SER A 17 3.69 -4.66 -17.68
N ALA A 18 2.72 -4.87 -16.78
CA ALA A 18 1.31 -4.91 -17.14
C ALA A 18 0.87 -3.55 -17.72
N PRO A 19 0.24 -3.51 -18.92
CA PRO A 19 -0.08 -2.24 -19.59
C PRO A 19 -0.89 -1.26 -18.74
N ASP A 20 -1.94 -1.74 -18.07
CA ASP A 20 -2.81 -0.87 -17.26
C ASP A 20 -2.11 -0.29 -16.03
N LEU A 21 -1.19 -1.06 -15.42
CA LEU A 21 -0.36 -0.58 -14.32
C LEU A 21 0.67 0.43 -14.82
N ASP A 22 1.29 0.16 -15.97
CA ASP A 22 2.25 1.09 -16.56
C ASP A 22 1.61 2.44 -16.91
N ASP A 23 0.42 2.39 -17.51
CA ASP A 23 -0.39 3.57 -17.82
C ASP A 23 -0.78 4.34 -16.57
N PHE A 24 -1.16 3.63 -15.49
CA PHE A 24 -1.46 4.25 -14.20
C PHE A 24 -0.24 4.98 -13.62
N LEU A 25 0.95 4.35 -13.65
CA LEU A 25 2.19 4.98 -13.19
C LEU A 25 2.53 6.21 -14.03
N GLN A 26 2.38 6.14 -15.35
CA GLN A 26 2.60 7.26 -16.27
C GLN A 26 1.69 8.46 -15.98
N GLN A 27 0.38 8.20 -15.84
CA GLN A 27 -0.61 9.23 -15.54
C GLN A 27 -0.38 9.87 -14.16
N SER A 28 0.25 9.12 -13.25
CA SER A 28 0.67 9.58 -11.93
C SER A 28 1.97 10.38 -11.95
N GLY A 29 2.56 10.62 -13.13
CA GLY A 29 3.77 11.41 -13.32
C GLY A 29 5.08 10.60 -13.22
N GLN A 30 5.00 9.28 -13.00
CA GLN A 30 6.19 8.45 -12.92
C GLN A 30 6.77 8.18 -14.32
N LYS A 31 8.04 8.53 -14.48
CA LYS A 31 8.76 8.41 -15.77
C LYS A 31 9.73 7.23 -15.79
N LYS A 32 10.20 6.78 -14.62
CA LYS A 32 11.10 5.63 -14.52
C LYS A 32 10.29 4.34 -14.71
N ARG A 33 10.71 3.50 -15.66
CA ARG A 33 10.26 2.12 -15.81
C ARG A 33 11.16 1.21 -15.00
N LEU A 34 10.56 0.27 -14.27
CA LEU A 34 11.31 -0.78 -13.60
C LEU A 34 11.88 -1.75 -14.64
N THR A 35 13.05 -2.29 -14.33
CA THR A 35 13.80 -3.22 -15.17
C THR A 35 14.33 -4.37 -14.33
N SER A 36 14.88 -5.41 -14.95
CA SER A 36 15.49 -6.54 -14.23
C SER A 36 16.65 -6.12 -13.31
N LYS A 37 17.23 -4.93 -13.48
CA LYS A 37 18.28 -4.39 -12.60
C LYS A 37 17.74 -3.90 -11.26
N ASP A 38 16.43 -3.70 -11.15
CA ASP A 38 15.76 -3.25 -9.93
C ASP A 38 15.36 -4.44 -9.02
N ARG A 39 15.79 -5.66 -9.34
CA ARG A 39 15.62 -6.85 -8.49
C ARG A 39 16.56 -6.83 -7.27
N PRO A 40 16.21 -7.50 -6.17
CA PRO A 40 14.98 -8.29 -5.99
C PRO A 40 13.76 -7.45 -5.63
N LEU A 41 14.00 -6.21 -5.18
CA LEU A 41 12.98 -5.34 -4.62
C LEU A 41 13.08 -3.94 -5.23
N ALA A 42 11.93 -3.39 -5.61
CA ALA A 42 11.83 -2.02 -6.08
C ALA A 42 10.67 -1.29 -5.41
N THR A 43 10.83 0.01 -5.22
CA THR A 43 9.76 0.88 -4.74
C THR A 43 9.57 2.03 -5.71
N VAL A 44 8.31 2.36 -5.98
CA VAL A 44 7.91 3.49 -6.81
C VAL A 44 7.06 4.43 -5.96
N GLY A 45 7.58 5.63 -5.71
CA GLY A 45 6.88 6.73 -5.08
C GLY A 45 6.00 7.50 -6.06
N LEU A 46 4.79 7.84 -5.63
CA LEU A 46 3.80 8.67 -6.31
C LEU A 46 3.29 9.74 -5.35
N ASP A 47 2.65 10.78 -5.89
CA ASP A 47 2.00 11.84 -5.10
C ASP A 47 2.95 12.47 -4.07
N SER A 48 4.12 12.92 -4.52
CA SER A 48 5.18 13.45 -3.65
C SER A 48 5.59 12.46 -2.55
N GLU A 49 5.81 11.20 -2.92
CA GLU A 49 6.20 10.10 -2.03
C GLU A 49 5.15 9.67 -0.99
N ALA A 50 3.96 10.29 -1.01
CA ALA A 50 2.85 9.95 -0.12
C ALA A 50 2.22 8.60 -0.45
N VAL A 51 2.40 8.09 -1.67
CA VAL A 51 1.99 6.74 -2.07
C VAL A 51 3.22 5.96 -2.53
N GLN A 52 3.49 4.83 -1.90
CA GLN A 52 4.59 3.93 -2.24
C GLN A 52 4.02 2.62 -2.77
N MET A 53 4.50 2.21 -3.94
CA MET A 53 4.16 0.92 -4.56
C MET A 53 5.40 0.03 -4.52
N GLN A 54 5.33 -1.07 -3.76
CA GLN A 54 6.45 -1.99 -3.56
C GLN A 54 6.33 -3.20 -4.48
N PHE A 55 7.42 -3.55 -5.15
CA PHE A 55 7.49 -4.64 -6.10
C PHE A 55 8.57 -5.64 -5.69
N THR A 56 8.28 -6.94 -5.82
CA THR A 56 9.20 -8.04 -5.47
C THR A 56 9.30 -9.07 -6.60
N ASP A 57 10.45 -9.73 -6.73
CA ASP A 57 10.64 -10.87 -7.64
C ASP A 57 10.33 -12.23 -6.99
N SER A 58 10.10 -12.26 -5.68
CA SER A 58 9.73 -13.45 -4.91
C SER A 58 8.22 -13.56 -4.62
N TYR A 59 7.38 -12.84 -5.37
CA TYR A 59 5.94 -12.71 -5.07
C TYR A 59 5.24 -14.06 -4.93
N GLU A 60 5.50 -14.98 -5.87
CA GLU A 60 4.81 -16.27 -5.89
C GLU A 60 5.21 -17.20 -4.75
N GLU A 61 6.41 -17.02 -4.20
CA GLU A 61 6.89 -17.77 -3.05
C GLU A 61 6.16 -17.35 -1.76
N THR A 62 5.79 -16.07 -1.67
CA THR A 62 5.19 -15.48 -0.47
C THR A 62 3.66 -15.42 -0.53
N HIS A 63 3.07 -15.14 -1.69
CA HIS A 63 1.64 -14.80 -1.82
C HIS A 63 0.86 -15.77 -2.73
N GLY A 64 1.53 -16.72 -3.37
CA GLY A 64 0.93 -17.61 -4.35
C GLY A 64 0.89 -17.03 -5.76
N PRO A 65 0.11 -17.62 -6.69
CA PRO A 65 0.23 -17.33 -8.12
C PRO A 65 0.08 -15.84 -8.45
N ALA A 66 1.01 -15.31 -9.23
CA ALA A 66 0.90 -13.96 -9.75
C ALA A 66 -0.24 -13.87 -10.78
N ARG A 67 -0.71 -12.65 -11.04
CA ARG A 67 -1.83 -12.40 -11.96
C ARG A 67 -1.40 -12.24 -13.42
N GLY A 68 -0.14 -12.55 -13.75
CA GLY A 68 0.41 -12.50 -15.08
C GLY A 68 1.90 -12.89 -15.10
N GLU A 69 2.51 -12.95 -16.28
CA GLU A 69 3.94 -13.23 -16.41
C GLU A 69 4.78 -11.94 -16.28
N GLY A 70 5.90 -12.02 -15.57
CA GLY A 70 6.81 -10.88 -15.43
C GLY A 70 7.99 -11.16 -14.50
N PHE A 71 8.72 -10.10 -14.14
CA PHE A 71 9.99 -10.21 -13.42
C PHE A 71 10.00 -9.52 -12.04
N LEU A 72 9.06 -8.60 -11.80
CA LEU A 72 8.78 -7.90 -10.54
C LEU A 72 7.26 -7.71 -10.47
N PHE A 73 6.66 -8.02 -9.34
CA PHE A 73 5.21 -7.99 -9.14
C PHE A 73 4.86 -7.04 -8.00
N LEU A 74 3.78 -6.27 -8.17
CA LEU A 74 3.31 -5.36 -7.12
C LEU A 74 2.82 -6.17 -5.91
N GLU A 75 3.48 -5.97 -4.78
CA GLU A 75 3.24 -6.67 -3.52
C GLU A 75 2.30 -5.86 -2.61
N ASP A 76 2.59 -4.57 -2.46
CA ASP A 76 1.80 -3.68 -1.61
C ASP A 76 1.73 -2.24 -2.13
N VAL A 77 0.68 -1.56 -1.66
CA VAL A 77 0.47 -0.12 -1.83
C VAL A 77 0.37 0.50 -0.44
N THR A 78 1.31 1.38 -0.10
CA THR A 78 1.37 2.08 1.18
C THR A 78 1.08 3.57 0.97
N VAL A 79 0.14 4.12 1.73
CA VAL A 79 -0.13 5.56 1.83
C VAL A 79 0.47 6.09 3.12
N GLN A 80 1.43 7.00 2.98
CA GLN A 80 2.14 7.63 4.08
C GLN A 80 1.48 8.95 4.49
N ASN A 81 1.46 9.21 5.79
CA ASN A 81 1.04 10.51 6.30
C ASN A 81 2.26 11.43 6.39
N GLY A 82 2.38 12.38 5.45
CA GLY A 82 3.49 13.35 5.40
C GLY A 82 3.64 14.23 6.65
N LYS A 83 2.66 14.25 7.57
CA LYS A 83 2.84 14.85 8.91
C LYS A 83 3.98 14.19 9.70
N TYR A 84 4.26 12.91 9.44
CA TYR A 84 5.19 12.09 10.23
C TYR A 84 6.51 11.78 9.52
N GLU A 85 6.66 12.15 8.26
CA GLU A 85 7.80 11.79 7.42
C GLU A 85 8.31 13.04 6.69
N GLU A 86 9.56 13.46 6.94
CA GLU A 86 10.09 14.76 6.49
C GLU A 86 10.16 14.89 4.95
N ASP A 87 10.40 13.78 4.26
CA ASP A 87 10.55 13.73 2.80
C ASP A 87 9.24 13.39 2.05
N VAL A 88 8.12 13.33 2.77
CA VAL A 88 6.81 12.94 2.21
C VAL A 88 5.87 14.13 2.16
N GLY A 89 5.33 14.40 0.97
CA GLY A 89 4.34 15.44 0.76
C GLY A 89 2.97 15.12 1.36
N ALA A 90 2.05 16.09 1.27
CA ALA A 90 0.66 15.84 1.64
C ALA A 90 0.01 14.92 0.59
N PHE A 91 -0.61 13.84 1.05
CA PHE A 91 -1.45 12.98 0.20
C PHE A 91 -2.63 13.78 -0.37
N THR A 92 -2.79 13.74 -1.69
CA THR A 92 -3.85 14.45 -2.42
C THR A 92 -4.90 13.53 -3.05
N GLY A 93 -4.71 12.21 -2.92
CA GLY A 93 -5.58 11.17 -3.48
C GLY A 93 -6.84 10.85 -2.67
N THR A 94 -7.47 9.73 -3.03
CA THR A 94 -8.66 9.18 -2.35
C THR A 94 -8.38 7.79 -1.78
N LEU A 95 -8.87 7.53 -0.57
CA LEU A 95 -8.79 6.24 0.10
C LEU A 95 -10.15 5.51 0.03
N PRO A 96 -10.16 4.16 -0.05
CA PRO A 96 -11.40 3.38 -0.01
C PRO A 96 -12.00 3.38 1.41
N TYR A 97 -13.22 2.82 1.53
CA TYR A 97 -13.92 2.60 2.81
C TYR A 97 -14.20 3.86 3.63
N GLY A 98 -14.17 5.04 3.00
CA GLY A 98 -14.34 6.33 3.67
C GLY A 98 -13.18 6.71 4.59
N LEU A 99 -12.03 6.04 4.47
CA LEU A 99 -10.84 6.29 5.27
C LEU A 99 -10.24 7.67 4.95
N ARG A 100 -9.58 8.26 5.94
CA ARG A 100 -8.80 9.49 5.81
C ARG A 100 -7.55 9.41 6.69
N LEU A 101 -6.46 10.04 6.27
CA LEU A 101 -5.20 10.03 7.02
C LEU A 101 -5.25 10.81 8.35
N ASP A 102 -6.27 11.66 8.55
CA ASP A 102 -6.50 12.37 9.81
C ASP A 102 -7.28 11.55 10.85
N MET A 103 -7.72 10.33 10.50
CA MET A 103 -8.43 9.45 11.40
C MET A 103 -7.53 8.91 12.51
N LYS A 104 -8.16 8.64 13.65
CA LYS A 104 -7.56 7.89 14.76
C LYS A 104 -8.12 6.48 14.82
N GLU A 105 -7.50 5.63 15.62
CA GLU A 105 -7.94 4.25 15.89
C GLU A 105 -9.46 4.12 16.06
N ALA A 106 -10.07 4.94 16.92
CA ALA A 106 -11.52 4.88 17.19
C ALA A 106 -12.38 5.19 15.95
N ASP A 107 -11.91 6.06 15.06
CA ASP A 107 -12.60 6.38 13.81
C ASP A 107 -12.45 5.26 12.78
N ILE A 108 -11.25 4.65 12.71
CA ILE A 108 -10.98 3.48 11.86
C ILE A 108 -11.88 2.32 12.27
N VAL A 109 -11.92 1.99 13.57
CA VAL A 109 -12.76 0.90 14.09
C VAL A 109 -14.25 1.18 13.88
N ARG A 110 -14.67 2.44 13.93
CA ARG A 110 -16.06 2.82 13.60
C ARG A 110 -16.36 2.61 12.11
N ALA A 111 -15.42 2.92 11.24
CA ALA A 111 -15.59 2.81 9.79
C ALA A 111 -15.52 1.35 9.29
N MET A 112 -14.62 0.54 9.82
CA MET A 112 -14.33 -0.81 9.31
C MET A 112 -14.71 -1.96 10.24
N GLY A 113 -15.10 -1.68 11.48
CA GLY A 113 -15.34 -2.71 12.50
C GLY A 113 -14.07 -3.06 13.29
N GLN A 114 -14.10 -4.18 14.01
CA GLN A 114 -12.94 -4.63 14.81
C GLN A 114 -11.86 -5.22 13.91
N PRO A 115 -10.56 -4.94 14.17
CA PRO A 115 -9.47 -5.55 13.43
C PRO A 115 -9.36 -7.06 13.72
N SER A 116 -8.83 -7.81 12.75
CA SER A 116 -8.50 -9.23 12.91
C SER A 116 -7.42 -9.44 13.97
N SER A 117 -6.46 -8.52 14.03
CA SER A 117 -5.46 -8.47 15.10
C SER A 117 -4.97 -7.04 15.35
N GLN A 118 -4.45 -6.81 16.54
CA GLN A 118 -3.86 -5.52 16.91
C GLN A 118 -2.73 -5.72 17.92
N GLY A 119 -1.76 -4.81 17.93
CA GLY A 119 -0.61 -4.93 18.82
C GLY A 119 0.34 -3.74 18.77
N GLU A 120 1.30 -3.70 19.68
CA GLU A 120 2.38 -2.72 19.62
C GLU A 120 3.66 -3.40 19.12
N PHE A 121 4.29 -2.81 18.12
CA PHE A 121 5.54 -3.32 17.54
C PHE A 121 6.42 -2.16 17.08
N LEU A 122 7.74 -2.26 17.27
CA LEU A 122 8.74 -1.24 16.87
C LEU A 122 8.33 0.22 17.18
N GLY A 123 7.74 0.45 18.36
CA GLY A 123 7.36 1.79 18.80
C GLY A 123 6.07 2.36 18.18
N ALA A 124 5.30 1.57 17.43
CA ALA A 124 4.01 1.94 16.87
C ALA A 124 2.90 0.98 17.32
N HIS A 125 1.65 1.40 17.13
CA HIS A 125 0.49 0.53 17.28
C HIS A 125 -0.03 0.12 15.91
N PHE A 126 -0.35 -1.16 15.75
CA PHE A 126 -0.83 -1.72 14.49
C PHE A 126 -2.24 -2.26 14.63
N LEU A 127 -3.05 -2.02 13.61
CA LEU A 127 -4.34 -2.68 13.38
C LEU A 127 -4.23 -3.44 12.07
N ASN A 128 -4.53 -4.74 12.07
CA ASN A 128 -4.53 -5.57 10.87
C ASN A 128 -5.94 -6.08 10.59
N TYR A 129 -6.38 -5.91 9.36
CA TYR A 129 -7.64 -6.40 8.83
C TYR A 129 -7.34 -7.38 7.71
N ASP A 130 -7.66 -8.65 7.95
CA ASP A 130 -7.40 -9.73 7.00
C ASP A 130 -8.50 -9.72 5.92
N ALA A 131 -8.11 -9.94 4.66
CA ALA A 131 -9.00 -10.15 3.53
C ALA A 131 -10.07 -9.05 3.34
N VAL A 132 -9.67 -7.76 3.42
CA VAL A 132 -10.57 -6.63 3.12
C VAL A 132 -11.04 -6.63 1.67
N LEU A 133 -10.23 -7.23 0.78
CA LEU A 133 -10.61 -7.68 -0.56
C LEU A 133 -10.06 -9.10 -0.76
N PRO A 134 -10.55 -9.87 -1.74
CA PRO A 134 -10.00 -11.19 -2.04
C PRO A 134 -8.48 -11.12 -2.26
N GLY A 135 -7.72 -11.76 -1.36
CA GLY A 135 -6.26 -11.81 -1.41
C GLY A 135 -5.52 -10.55 -0.94
N ILE A 136 -6.22 -9.56 -0.35
CA ILE A 136 -5.62 -8.30 0.12
C ILE A 136 -5.91 -8.09 1.60
N ASP A 137 -4.84 -7.89 2.37
CA ASP A 137 -4.88 -7.47 3.76
C ASP A 137 -4.69 -5.95 3.87
N LEU A 138 -5.21 -5.36 4.96
CA LEU A 138 -5.10 -3.94 5.25
C LEU A 138 -4.50 -3.70 6.62
N ILE A 139 -3.40 -2.97 6.65
CA ILE A 139 -2.59 -2.71 7.82
C ILE A 139 -2.58 -1.19 8.08
N PHE A 140 -2.92 -0.80 9.30
CA PHE A 140 -2.71 0.57 9.77
C PHE A 140 -1.53 0.58 10.73
N ARG A 141 -0.57 1.48 10.49
CA ARG A 141 0.40 1.86 11.52
C ARG A 141 -0.05 3.19 12.11
N LEU A 142 -0.13 3.21 13.43
CA LEU A 142 -0.58 4.35 14.20
C LEU A 142 0.54 4.84 15.13
N ASP A 143 0.59 6.15 15.36
CA ASP A 143 1.45 6.72 16.40
C ASP A 143 1.04 6.14 17.76
N LYS A 144 2.03 5.73 18.54
CA LYS A 144 1.81 5.03 19.81
C LYS A 144 1.07 5.88 20.85
N LYS A 145 1.23 7.21 20.81
CA LYS A 145 0.65 8.12 21.79
C LYS A 145 -0.68 8.70 21.32
N THR A 146 -0.71 9.25 20.11
CA THR A 146 -1.89 9.97 19.58
C THR A 146 -2.90 9.04 18.91
N ARG A 147 -2.47 7.81 18.57
CA ARG A 147 -3.23 6.81 17.80
C ARG A 147 -3.71 7.34 16.44
N GLU A 148 -3.02 8.34 15.92
CA GLU A 148 -3.22 8.89 14.57
C GLU A 148 -2.48 8.02 13.55
N ILE A 149 -3.02 7.94 12.34
CA ILE A 149 -2.42 7.17 11.24
C ILE A 149 -1.07 7.77 10.85
N THR A 150 -0.02 6.93 10.86
CA THR A 150 1.27 7.24 10.25
C THR A 150 1.37 6.64 8.84
N PHE A 151 0.81 5.44 8.63
CA PHE A 151 0.55 4.92 7.29
C PHE A 151 -0.66 3.97 7.23
N ILE A 152 -1.15 3.77 6.01
CA ILE A 152 -2.12 2.74 5.62
C ILE A 152 -1.47 1.87 4.54
N ARG A 153 -1.45 0.55 4.69
CA ARG A 153 -0.89 -0.39 3.71
C ARG A 153 -1.91 -1.42 3.29
N PHE A 154 -2.07 -1.58 1.99
CA PHE A 154 -2.79 -2.68 1.36
C PHE A 154 -1.75 -3.65 0.81
N SER A 155 -1.72 -4.88 1.31
CA SER A 155 -0.71 -5.87 0.91
C SER A 155 -1.35 -7.14 0.39
N ALA A 156 -0.69 -7.80 -0.55
CA ALA A 156 -1.03 -9.18 -0.89
C ALA A 156 -0.99 -10.05 0.38
N MET A 157 -2.02 -10.87 0.57
CA MET A 157 -2.09 -11.83 1.66
C MET A 157 -0.94 -12.84 1.53
N GLU A 158 -0.28 -13.17 2.64
CA GLU A 158 0.77 -14.19 2.66
C GLU A 158 0.18 -15.61 2.70
N LEU A 159 0.90 -16.57 2.09
CA LEU A 159 0.61 -17.99 2.22
C LEU A 159 0.81 -18.43 3.69
N ARG A 160 -0.24 -18.99 4.29
CA ARG A 160 -0.24 -19.55 5.65
C ARG A 160 0.00 -21.06 5.65
#